data_AF-A0A9W8JPH8-F1
#
_entry.id   AF-A0A9W8JPH8-F1
#
_cell.length_a   1.000
_cell.length_b   1.000
_cell.length_c   1.000
_cell.angle_alpha   90.00
_cell.angle_beta   90.00
_cell.angle_gamma   90.00
#
_symmetry.space_group_name_H-M   'P 1'
#
loop_
_entity.id
_entity.type
_entity.pdbx_description
1 polymer ?
#
loop_
_entity_poly.entity_id
_entity_poly.type
_entity_poly.pdbx_seq_one_letter_code
_entity_poly.pdbx_strand_id
1 'polypeptide(L)'
;MIPHLMRMFVIVKPVIPTSSVSSSLPNLSYLCILDTERDFPSWSEDVRHVLASQNLLGHIIDPAEDYDHNRLSLQPSFPPVLPAVPSRADYLAYDAWWAEDSRAQHVLTARLSPAARLYLVHLDANPTRRTARAVYGALVDAFAQKDRMVNMHLCDALLKTTCPPGRVKEYVAKWRQGLSQLRVALMHVPSPDRVRRMLIRADMGIIIGDILQLDERLAVV
;
A
#
# COMPACT_ATOMS: atom_id res chain seq x y z
N MET A 1 5.97 -4.26 43.63
CA MET A 1 5.95 -2.84 43.19
C MET A 1 6.51 -2.80 41.77
N ILE A 2 5.66 -2.54 40.78
CA ILE A 2 6.01 -2.55 39.35
C ILE A 2 5.99 -1.08 38.88
N PRO A 3 7.06 -0.54 38.27
CA PRO A 3 7.03 0.81 37.74
C PRO A 3 6.27 0.85 36.41
N HIS A 4 5.28 1.76 36.34
CA HIS A 4 4.52 2.08 35.15
C HIS A 4 5.45 2.70 34.08
N LEU A 5 5.60 2.00 32.95
CA LEU A 5 6.07 2.61 31.70
C LEU A 5 5.00 3.56 31.17
N MET A 6 5.20 4.87 31.34
CA MET A 6 4.45 5.89 30.62
C MET A 6 4.83 5.81 29.14
N ARG A 7 3.90 5.29 28.32
CA ARG A 7 3.96 5.39 26.87
C ARG A 7 3.77 6.86 26.49
N MET A 8 4.82 7.54 26.04
CA MET A 8 4.69 8.86 25.43
C MET A 8 3.95 8.70 24.10
N PHE A 9 2.71 9.18 24.05
CA PHE A 9 1.99 9.36 22.79
C PHE A 9 2.50 10.64 22.14
N VAL A 10 3.17 10.51 21.00
CA VAL A 10 3.53 11.66 20.16
C VAL A 10 2.24 12.18 19.54
N ILE A 11 1.81 13.37 19.97
CA ILE A 11 0.69 14.10 19.36
C ILE A 11 1.21 14.70 18.06
N VAL A 12 0.97 14.01 16.94
CA VAL A 12 1.21 14.58 15.61
C VAL A 12 0.07 15.56 15.33
N LYS A 13 0.40 16.85 15.22
CA LYS A 13 -0.57 17.87 14.77
C LYS A 13 -0.99 17.55 13.33
N PRO A 14 -2.29 17.54 13.01
CA PRO A 14 -2.71 17.37 11.62
C PRO A 14 -2.25 18.57 10.81
N VAL A 15 -1.38 18.33 9.82
CA VAL A 15 -1.13 19.27 8.74
C VAL A 15 -2.39 19.24 7.88
N ILE A 16 -3.08 20.36 7.75
CA ILE A 16 -4.27 20.50 6.89
C ILE A 16 -3.75 20.90 5.50
N PRO A 17 -3.71 19.99 4.50
CA PRO A 17 -3.54 20.42 3.13
C PRO A 17 -4.81 21.14 2.68
N THR A 18 -4.68 22.43 2.37
CA THR A 18 -5.69 23.18 1.62
C THR A 18 -5.65 22.74 0.16
N SER A 19 -6.30 21.63 -0.16
CA SER A 19 -6.54 21.19 -1.54
C SER A 19 -7.97 21.60 -1.91
N SER A 20 -8.12 22.46 -2.92
CA SER A 20 -9.41 22.76 -3.53
C SER A 20 -10.02 21.47 -4.08
N VAL A 21 -11.01 20.93 -3.37
CA VAL A 21 -11.72 19.71 -3.74
C VAL A 21 -12.50 19.98 -5.02
N SER A 22 -12.04 19.45 -6.16
CA SER A 22 -12.92 19.22 -7.29
C SER A 22 -14.00 18.25 -6.83
N SER A 23 -15.26 18.70 -6.84
CA SER A 23 -16.42 17.96 -6.32
C SER A 23 -16.86 16.81 -7.22
N SER A 24 -16.16 16.55 -8.32
CA SER A 24 -16.47 15.48 -9.26
C SER A 24 -15.73 14.19 -8.88
N LEU A 25 -16.47 13.09 -8.77
CA LEU A 25 -15.88 11.75 -8.68
C LEU A 25 -15.00 11.49 -9.91
N PRO A 26 -13.87 10.77 -9.75
CA PRO A 26 -13.05 10.40 -10.89
C PRO A 26 -13.83 9.57 -11.89
N ASN A 27 -13.54 9.76 -13.18
CA ASN A 27 -13.94 8.79 -14.18
C ASN A 27 -13.05 7.55 -14.05
N LEU A 28 -13.67 6.37 -13.89
CA LEU A 28 -12.98 5.09 -13.64
C LEU A 28 -13.30 4.06 -14.74
N SER A 29 -13.86 4.50 -15.88
CA SER A 29 -14.27 3.61 -16.96
C SER A 29 -13.11 2.86 -17.61
N TYR A 30 -11.88 3.39 -17.47
CA TYR A 30 -10.66 2.82 -18.04
C TYR A 30 -9.98 1.76 -17.18
N LEU A 31 -10.32 1.64 -15.88
CA LEU A 31 -9.69 0.63 -15.03
C LEU A 31 -10.16 -0.78 -15.42
N CYS A 32 -9.31 -1.77 -15.24
CA CYS A 32 -9.70 -3.18 -15.37
C CYS A 32 -10.88 -3.51 -14.43
N ILE A 33 -11.73 -4.47 -14.81
CA ILE A 33 -12.77 -4.99 -13.89
C ILE A 33 -12.15 -6.11 -13.08
N LEU A 34 -12.25 -6.05 -11.76
CA LEU A 34 -11.90 -7.17 -10.90
C LEU A 34 -13.02 -8.21 -10.94
N ASP A 35 -12.78 -9.31 -11.63
CA ASP A 35 -13.69 -10.45 -11.69
C ASP A 35 -13.02 -11.73 -11.20
N THR A 36 -11.76 -11.93 -11.56
CA THR A 36 -10.98 -13.11 -11.17
C THR A 36 -9.65 -12.73 -10.51
N GLU A 37 -9.01 -13.71 -9.88
CA GLU A 37 -7.67 -13.57 -9.30
C GLU A 37 -6.62 -13.12 -10.32
N ARG A 38 -6.80 -13.44 -11.62
CA ARG A 38 -5.86 -13.06 -12.68
C ARG A 38 -5.88 -11.56 -12.97
N ASP A 39 -7.02 -10.92 -12.75
CA ASP A 39 -7.23 -9.49 -13.01
C ASP A 39 -6.67 -8.63 -11.87
N PHE A 40 -6.48 -9.25 -10.70
CA PHE A 40 -6.16 -8.57 -9.46
C PHE A 40 -4.86 -7.75 -9.49
N PRO A 41 -3.73 -8.22 -10.05
CA PRO A 41 -2.51 -7.42 -10.11
C PRO A 41 -2.70 -6.11 -10.90
N SER A 42 -3.29 -6.20 -12.10
CA SER A 42 -3.55 -5.04 -12.95
C SER A 42 -4.58 -4.11 -12.33
N TRP A 43 -5.67 -4.66 -11.81
CA TRP A 43 -6.70 -3.90 -11.12
C TRP A 43 -6.15 -3.15 -9.90
N SER A 44 -5.34 -3.82 -9.08
CA SER A 44 -4.76 -3.25 -7.87
C SER A 44 -3.78 -2.13 -8.20
N GLU A 45 -2.95 -2.30 -9.23
CA GLU A 45 -2.02 -1.26 -9.65
C GLU A 45 -2.75 -0.03 -10.21
N ASP A 46 -3.76 -0.24 -11.07
CA ASP A 46 -4.60 0.82 -11.62
C ASP A 46 -5.30 1.62 -10.50
N VAL A 47 -5.90 0.94 -9.53
CA VAL A 47 -6.57 1.56 -8.38
C VAL A 47 -5.61 2.36 -7.52
N ARG A 48 -4.43 1.80 -7.20
CA ARG A 48 -3.41 2.49 -6.41
C ARG A 48 -2.93 3.76 -7.10
N HIS A 49 -2.71 3.72 -8.41
CA HIS A 49 -2.32 4.90 -9.19
C HIS A 49 -3.40 5.99 -9.17
N VAL A 50 -4.69 5.62 -9.30
CA VAL A 50 -5.79 6.59 -9.15
C VAL A 50 -5.82 7.20 -7.76
N LEU A 51 -5.71 6.38 -6.70
CA LEU A 51 -5.68 6.87 -5.33
C LEU A 51 -4.47 7.77 -5.07
N ALA A 52 -3.30 7.44 -5.58
CA ALA A 52 -2.09 8.25 -5.48
C ALA A 52 -2.28 9.62 -6.16
N SER A 53 -2.84 9.65 -7.38
CA SER A 53 -3.13 10.90 -8.11
C SER A 53 -4.09 11.84 -7.38
N GLN A 54 -4.85 11.31 -6.41
CA GLN A 54 -5.81 12.06 -5.59
C GLN A 54 -5.35 12.28 -4.15
N ASN A 55 -4.11 11.89 -3.81
CA ASN A 55 -3.58 11.90 -2.44
C ASN A 55 -4.43 11.06 -1.45
N LEU A 56 -5.09 10.01 -1.93
CA LEU A 56 -5.93 9.11 -1.14
C LEU A 56 -5.25 7.79 -0.81
N LEU A 57 -4.01 7.56 -1.27
CA LEU A 57 -3.33 6.27 -1.11
C LEU A 57 -3.20 5.85 0.37
N GLY A 58 -2.98 6.80 1.28
CA GLY A 58 -2.91 6.54 2.72
C GLY A 58 -4.16 5.85 3.31
N HIS A 59 -5.33 5.98 2.67
CA HIS A 59 -6.56 5.33 3.13
C HIS A 59 -6.57 3.81 2.92
N ILE A 60 -5.67 3.26 2.10
CA ILE A 60 -5.60 1.82 1.83
C ILE A 60 -4.29 1.16 2.31
N ILE A 61 -3.27 1.95 2.65
CA ILE A 61 -1.98 1.43 3.14
C ILE A 61 -2.20 0.69 4.47
N ASP A 62 -1.63 -0.51 4.56
CA ASP A 62 -1.61 -1.29 5.79
C ASP A 62 -0.60 -0.66 6.77
N PRO A 63 -1.04 -0.24 7.97
CA PRO A 63 -0.14 0.35 8.95
C PRO A 63 0.92 -0.61 9.52
N ALA A 64 0.80 -1.92 9.27
CA ALA A 64 1.83 -2.89 9.61
C ALA A 64 2.97 -2.94 8.57
N GLU A 65 2.80 -2.33 7.39
CA GLU A 65 3.86 -2.22 6.39
C GLU A 65 4.90 -1.18 6.80
N ASP A 66 6.16 -1.41 6.42
CA ASP A 66 7.25 -0.45 6.61
C ASP A 66 7.15 0.62 5.51
N TYR A 67 6.85 1.86 5.88
CA TYR A 67 6.67 2.99 4.95
C TYR A 67 7.62 4.13 5.28
N ASP A 68 8.05 4.86 4.26
CA ASP A 68 8.96 6.00 4.44
C ASP A 68 8.24 7.13 5.19
N HIS A 69 8.65 7.35 6.44
CA HIS A 69 8.12 8.42 7.29
C HIS A 69 8.33 9.82 6.71
N ASN A 70 9.26 10.02 5.77
CA ASN A 70 9.47 11.31 5.12
C ASN A 70 8.50 11.57 3.95
N ARG A 71 7.75 10.56 3.51
CA ARG A 71 6.83 10.65 2.36
C ARG A 71 5.40 10.59 2.86
N LEU A 72 4.85 11.77 3.17
CA LEU A 72 3.49 11.90 3.73
C LEU A 72 2.40 11.22 2.88
N SER A 73 2.56 11.16 1.55
CA SER A 73 1.63 10.48 0.64
C SER A 73 1.62 8.95 0.78
N LEU A 74 2.65 8.37 1.40
CA LEU A 74 2.79 6.94 1.65
C LEU A 74 2.50 6.58 3.11
N GLN A 75 2.04 7.53 3.93
CA GLN A 75 1.68 7.24 5.31
C GLN A 75 0.22 6.74 5.39
N PRO A 76 -0.06 5.73 6.23
CA PRO A 76 -1.41 5.30 6.50
C PRO A 76 -2.21 6.43 7.16
N SER A 77 -3.40 6.68 6.62
CA SER A 77 -4.36 7.66 7.13
C SER A 77 -5.32 6.99 8.13
N PHE A 78 -5.69 7.69 9.19
CA PHE A 78 -6.59 7.19 10.23
C PHE A 78 -7.69 8.20 10.54
N PRO A 79 -8.90 7.75 10.89
CA PRO A 79 -9.96 8.65 11.30
C PRO A 79 -9.49 9.42 12.54
N PRO A 80 -9.66 10.75 12.58
CA PRO A 80 -9.27 11.54 13.73
C PRO A 80 -10.12 11.15 14.94
N VAL A 81 -9.46 11.00 16.09
CA VAL A 81 -10.15 10.71 17.35
C VAL A 81 -10.66 12.03 17.92
N LEU A 82 -11.97 12.16 18.06
CA LEU A 82 -12.58 13.35 18.67
C LEU A 82 -12.22 13.40 20.17
N PRO A 83 -11.74 14.54 20.69
CA PRO A 83 -11.48 14.69 22.12
C PRO A 83 -12.81 14.75 22.90
N ALA A 84 -12.74 14.62 24.23
CA ALA A 84 -13.94 14.61 25.09
C ALA A 84 -14.81 15.87 24.94
N VAL A 85 -14.19 17.01 24.63
CA VAL A 85 -14.87 18.27 24.29
C VAL A 85 -14.40 18.70 22.90
N PRO A 86 -15.05 18.23 21.84
CA PRO A 86 -14.64 18.51 20.47
C PRO A 86 -14.92 19.97 20.10
N SER A 87 -13.92 20.60 19.49
CA SER A 87 -14.07 21.89 18.85
C SER A 87 -14.74 21.75 17.49
N ARG A 88 -15.21 22.87 16.92
CA ARG A 88 -15.69 22.89 15.53
C ARG A 88 -14.63 22.41 14.52
N ALA A 89 -13.35 22.68 14.79
CA ALA A 89 -12.26 22.25 13.94
C ALA A 89 -12.09 20.72 13.95
N ASP A 90 -12.32 20.07 15.09
CA ASP A 90 -12.25 18.62 15.22
C ASP A 90 -13.34 17.93 14.39
N TYR A 91 -14.57 18.46 14.42
CA TYR A 91 -15.65 17.97 13.58
C TYR A 91 -15.37 18.15 12.08
N LEU A 92 -14.85 19.32 11.68
CA LEU A 92 -14.49 19.56 10.29
C LEU A 92 -13.41 18.58 9.79
N ALA A 93 -12.40 18.29 10.62
CA ALA A 93 -11.37 17.32 10.28
C ALA A 93 -11.94 15.88 10.20
N TYR A 94 -12.84 15.53 11.12
CA TYR A 94 -13.53 14.23 11.12
C TYR A 94 -14.37 14.03 9.85
N ASP A 95 -15.20 15.01 9.50
CA ASP A 95 -16.05 14.96 8.31
C ASP A 95 -15.21 14.95 7.03
N ALA A 96 -14.13 15.74 6.99
CA ALA A 96 -13.20 15.73 5.86
C ALA A 96 -12.57 14.35 5.65
N TRP A 97 -12.08 13.71 6.72
CA TRP A 97 -11.48 12.38 6.62
C TRP A 97 -12.47 11.34 6.09
N TRP A 98 -13.71 11.35 6.58
CA TRP A 98 -14.75 10.42 6.10
C TRP A 98 -15.19 10.68 4.66
N ALA A 99 -15.20 11.95 4.24
CA ALA A 99 -15.44 12.30 2.84
C ALA A 99 -14.31 11.75 1.93
N GLU A 100 -13.05 11.89 2.35
CA GLU A 100 -11.89 11.35 1.65
C GLU A 100 -11.91 9.82 1.58
N ASP A 101 -12.21 9.15 2.69
CA ASP A 101 -12.32 7.70 2.76
C ASP A 101 -13.46 7.17 1.87
N SER A 102 -14.60 7.88 1.83
CA SER A 102 -15.72 7.54 0.95
C SER A 102 -15.34 7.64 -0.54
N ARG A 103 -14.51 8.63 -0.93
CA ARG A 103 -13.97 8.71 -2.29
C ARG A 103 -13.03 7.53 -2.59
N ALA A 104 -12.16 7.18 -1.64
CA ALA A 104 -11.28 6.03 -1.81
C ALA A 104 -12.08 4.71 -1.95
N GLN A 105 -13.13 4.53 -1.16
CA GLN A 105 -14.07 3.41 -1.29
C GLN A 105 -14.78 3.40 -2.65
N HIS A 106 -15.16 4.57 -3.17
CA HIS A 106 -15.74 4.67 -4.51
C HIS A 106 -14.76 4.15 -5.57
N VAL A 107 -13.48 4.57 -5.52
CA VAL A 107 -12.45 4.07 -6.45
C VAL A 107 -12.33 2.55 -6.37
N LEU A 108 -12.27 1.99 -5.16
CA LEU A 108 -12.17 0.55 -4.93
C LEU A 108 -13.38 -0.24 -5.44
N THR A 109 -14.59 0.33 -5.35
CA THR A 109 -15.82 -0.41 -5.61
C THR A 109 -16.42 -0.14 -6.99
N ALA A 110 -15.94 0.87 -7.71
CA ALA A 110 -16.48 1.26 -9.02
C ALA A 110 -16.31 0.17 -10.09
N ARG A 111 -15.23 -0.62 -10.01
CA ARG A 111 -14.83 -1.58 -11.05
C ARG A 111 -14.72 -3.01 -10.52
N LEU A 112 -15.67 -3.39 -9.67
CA LEU A 112 -15.86 -4.76 -9.19
C LEU A 112 -16.97 -5.46 -9.96
N SER A 113 -16.73 -6.70 -10.38
CA SER A 113 -17.77 -7.57 -10.91
C SER A 113 -18.83 -7.90 -9.82
N PRO A 114 -20.03 -8.35 -10.21
CA PRO A 114 -21.03 -8.81 -9.25
C PRO A 114 -20.49 -9.90 -8.30
N ALA A 115 -19.65 -10.80 -8.81
CA ALA A 115 -19.04 -11.86 -8.01
C ALA A 115 -18.02 -11.28 -7.00
N ALA A 116 -17.16 -10.36 -7.45
CA ALA A 116 -16.20 -9.70 -6.57
C ALA A 116 -16.86 -8.91 -5.42
N ARG A 117 -18.05 -8.34 -5.66
CA ARG A 117 -18.81 -7.64 -4.60
C ARG A 117 -19.29 -8.56 -3.48
N LEU A 118 -19.48 -9.86 -3.73
CA LEU A 118 -19.92 -10.81 -2.70
C LEU A 118 -18.89 -10.95 -1.56
N TYR A 119 -17.61 -10.73 -1.85
CA TYR A 119 -16.55 -10.73 -0.84
C TYR A 119 -16.65 -9.55 0.12
N LEU A 120 -17.43 -8.51 -0.17
CA LEU A 120 -17.58 -7.34 0.70
C LEU A 120 -18.78 -7.44 1.65
N VAL A 121 -19.65 -8.44 1.49
CA VAL A 121 -20.93 -8.56 2.23
C VAL A 121 -20.73 -8.62 3.74
N HIS A 122 -19.63 -9.22 4.21
CA HIS A 122 -19.33 -9.31 5.64
C HIS A 122 -18.91 -7.97 6.28
N LEU A 123 -18.45 -7.01 5.46
CA LEU A 123 -18.12 -5.66 5.93
C LEU A 123 -19.38 -4.82 6.15
N ASP A 124 -20.50 -5.17 5.52
CA ASP A 124 -21.77 -4.44 5.62
C ASP A 124 -22.50 -4.67 6.97
N ALA A 125 -22.04 -5.63 7.78
CA ALA A 125 -22.56 -5.86 9.13
C ALA A 125 -22.28 -4.70 10.10
N ASN A 126 -21.33 -3.82 9.79
CA ASN A 126 -21.09 -2.60 10.55
C ASN A 126 -20.67 -1.44 9.60
N PRO A 127 -21.63 -0.66 9.08
CA PRO A 127 -21.37 0.36 8.06
C PRO A 127 -20.48 1.51 8.56
N THR A 128 -20.42 1.77 9.87
CA THR A 128 -19.49 2.77 10.45
C THR A 128 -18.05 2.28 10.52
N ARG A 129 -17.78 1.02 10.15
CA ARG A 129 -16.45 0.40 10.11
C ARG A 129 -15.96 0.06 8.71
N ARG A 130 -16.77 0.27 7.68
CA ARG A 130 -16.36 0.03 6.30
C ARG A 130 -15.47 1.18 5.85
N THR A 131 -14.17 1.06 6.11
CA THR A 131 -13.15 1.99 5.60
C THR A 131 -12.64 1.53 4.25
N ALA A 132 -12.04 2.42 3.47
CA ALA A 132 -11.36 2.05 2.23
C ALA A 132 -10.29 0.96 2.48
N ARG A 133 -9.56 1.06 3.60
CA ARG A 133 -8.60 0.05 4.05
C ARG A 133 -9.25 -1.32 4.21
N ALA A 134 -10.38 -1.40 4.90
CA ALA A 134 -11.08 -2.66 5.13
C ALA A 134 -11.58 -3.28 3.81
N VAL A 135 -12.09 -2.45 2.90
CA VAL A 135 -12.51 -2.90 1.56
C VAL A 135 -11.33 -3.44 0.77
N TYR A 136 -10.21 -2.69 0.70
CA TYR A 136 -9.03 -3.13 -0.02
C TYR A 136 -8.43 -4.41 0.58
N GLY A 137 -8.33 -4.50 1.92
CA GLY A 137 -7.87 -5.69 2.61
C GLY A 137 -8.71 -6.94 2.30
N ALA A 138 -10.04 -6.83 2.33
CA ALA A 138 -10.93 -7.94 1.98
C ALA A 138 -10.74 -8.40 0.52
N LEU A 139 -10.48 -7.48 -0.42
CA LEU A 139 -10.21 -7.81 -1.81
C LEU A 139 -8.82 -8.45 -1.98
N VAL A 140 -7.80 -7.97 -1.26
CA VAL A 140 -6.47 -8.60 -1.20
C VAL A 140 -6.60 -10.04 -0.68
N ASP A 141 -7.32 -10.24 0.42
CA ASP A 141 -7.53 -11.58 0.98
C ASP A 141 -8.32 -12.49 0.03
N ALA A 142 -9.29 -11.98 -0.72
CA ALA A 142 -10.06 -12.79 -1.64
C ALA A 142 -9.30 -13.16 -2.93
N PHE A 143 -8.50 -12.24 -3.48
CA PHE A 143 -7.96 -12.37 -4.84
C PHE A 143 -6.44 -12.52 -4.92
N ALA A 144 -5.68 -12.16 -3.88
CA ALA A 144 -4.21 -12.26 -3.87
C ALA A 144 -3.69 -13.62 -3.34
N GLN A 145 -4.55 -14.46 -2.75
CA GLN A 145 -4.11 -15.59 -1.91
C GLN A 145 -3.51 -16.79 -2.66
N LYS A 146 -3.85 -16.99 -3.93
CA LYS A 146 -3.54 -18.26 -4.63
C LYS A 146 -2.06 -18.57 -4.77
N ASP A 147 -1.22 -17.53 -4.78
CA ASP A 147 0.23 -17.69 -4.91
C ASP A 147 0.99 -17.31 -3.64
N ARG A 148 0.34 -17.03 -2.49
CA ARG A 148 1.04 -16.55 -1.28
C ARG A 148 2.18 -17.47 -0.84
N MET A 149 1.98 -18.78 -0.89
CA MET A 149 3.03 -19.77 -0.58
C MET A 149 4.14 -19.78 -1.63
N VAL A 150 3.78 -19.73 -2.92
CA VAL A 150 4.74 -19.68 -4.03
C VAL A 150 5.59 -18.40 -3.95
N ASN A 151 4.97 -17.29 -3.63
CA ASN A 151 5.61 -15.98 -3.46
C ASN A 151 6.46 -15.93 -2.19
N MET A 152 6.03 -16.55 -1.09
CA MET A 152 6.89 -16.73 0.08
C MET A 152 8.13 -17.58 -0.24
N HIS A 153 7.97 -18.66 -1.00
CA HIS A 153 9.10 -19.48 -1.44
C HIS A 153 10.02 -18.70 -2.39
N LEU A 154 9.47 -17.88 -3.29
CA LEU A 154 10.25 -16.99 -4.15
C LEU A 154 11.02 -15.95 -3.34
N CYS A 155 10.38 -15.29 -2.36
CA CYS A 155 11.04 -14.40 -1.41
C CYS A 155 12.20 -15.09 -0.69
N ASP A 156 11.96 -16.26 -0.11
CA ASP A 156 12.99 -17.03 0.61
C ASP A 156 14.13 -17.46 -0.33
N ALA A 157 13.82 -17.88 -1.56
CA ALA A 157 14.80 -18.23 -2.58
C ALA A 157 15.66 -17.04 -3.00
N LEU A 158 15.05 -15.85 -3.17
CA LEU A 158 15.77 -14.60 -3.46
C LEU A 158 16.69 -14.23 -2.29
N LEU A 159 16.18 -14.27 -1.06
CA LEU A 159 16.96 -13.96 0.15
C LEU A 159 18.14 -14.91 0.38
N LYS A 160 18.04 -16.16 -0.09
CA LYS A 160 19.10 -17.18 -0.01
C LYS A 160 20.06 -17.16 -1.20
N THR A 161 19.75 -16.48 -2.30
CA THR A 161 20.66 -16.41 -3.45
C THR A 161 21.93 -15.63 -3.11
N THR A 162 23.09 -16.19 -3.44
CA THR A 162 24.40 -15.53 -3.35
C THR A 162 24.89 -15.15 -4.74
N CYS A 163 25.65 -14.07 -4.85
CA CYS A 163 26.26 -13.66 -6.11
C CYS A 163 27.55 -14.48 -6.35
N PRO A 164 27.61 -15.33 -7.38
CA PRO A 164 28.85 -16.02 -7.72
C PRO A 164 29.88 -15.03 -8.27
N PRO A 165 31.19 -15.26 -8.06
CA PRO A 165 32.23 -14.41 -8.64
C PRO A 165 32.11 -14.40 -10.18
N GLY A 166 32.14 -13.22 -10.78
CA GLY A 166 32.03 -13.03 -12.23
C GLY A 166 30.62 -13.18 -12.84
N ARG A 167 29.57 -13.49 -12.04
CA ARG A 167 28.18 -13.71 -12.53
C ARG A 167 27.18 -12.66 -12.05
N VAL A 168 27.67 -11.45 -11.82
CA VAL A 168 26.89 -10.29 -11.38
C VAL A 168 25.65 -10.03 -12.22
N LYS A 169 25.77 -10.05 -13.57
CA LYS A 169 24.65 -9.75 -14.47
C LYS A 169 23.51 -10.77 -14.34
N GLU A 170 23.85 -12.05 -14.21
CA GLU A 170 22.87 -13.13 -14.00
C GLU A 170 22.16 -12.98 -12.65
N TYR A 171 22.93 -12.66 -11.60
CA TYR A 171 22.39 -12.42 -10.27
C TYR A 171 21.39 -11.25 -10.26
N VAL A 172 21.74 -10.12 -10.88
CA VAL A 172 20.85 -8.95 -10.99
C VAL A 172 19.60 -9.27 -11.82
N ALA A 173 19.74 -9.98 -12.94
CA ALA A 173 18.60 -10.36 -13.77
C ALA A 173 17.61 -11.25 -12.99
N LYS A 174 18.12 -12.25 -12.26
CA LYS A 174 17.32 -13.13 -11.41
C LYS A 174 16.58 -12.34 -10.32
N TRP A 175 17.26 -11.40 -9.67
CA TRP A 175 16.65 -10.54 -8.67
C TRP A 175 15.58 -9.62 -9.26
N ARG A 176 15.86 -8.95 -10.38
CA ARG A 176 14.86 -8.10 -11.07
C ARG A 176 13.61 -8.89 -11.44
N GLN A 177 13.81 -10.10 -12.00
CA GLN A 177 12.70 -10.98 -12.37
C GLN A 177 11.90 -11.41 -11.14
N GLY A 178 12.56 -11.85 -10.06
CA GLY A 178 11.90 -12.24 -8.83
C GLY A 178 11.14 -11.09 -8.15
N LEU A 179 11.75 -9.90 -8.09
CA LEU A 179 11.09 -8.69 -7.56
C LEU A 179 9.87 -8.30 -8.40
N SER A 180 9.96 -8.38 -9.73
CA SER A 180 8.82 -8.14 -10.62
C SER A 180 7.67 -9.11 -10.34
N GLN A 181 7.96 -10.39 -10.08
CA GLN A 181 6.95 -11.39 -9.75
C GLN A 181 6.32 -11.16 -8.37
N LEU A 182 7.13 -10.78 -7.37
CA LEU A 182 6.63 -10.43 -6.04
C LEU A 182 5.75 -9.17 -6.04
N ARG A 183 6.09 -8.18 -6.87
CA ARG A 183 5.26 -6.97 -7.08
C ARG A 183 3.89 -7.32 -7.62
N VAL A 184 3.83 -8.15 -8.67
CA VAL A 184 2.56 -8.61 -9.27
C VAL A 184 1.72 -9.35 -8.23
N ALA A 185 2.36 -10.06 -7.30
CA ALA A 185 1.70 -10.78 -6.23
C ALA A 185 1.28 -9.93 -5.02
N LEU A 186 1.57 -8.62 -5.00
CA LEU A 186 1.37 -7.73 -3.85
C LEU A 186 1.97 -8.26 -2.53
N MET A 187 3.00 -9.10 -2.59
CA MET A 187 3.70 -9.58 -1.40
C MET A 187 4.78 -8.58 -1.02
N HIS A 188 4.96 -8.37 0.29
CA HIS A 188 5.95 -7.44 0.84
C HIS A 188 7.34 -7.66 0.19
N VAL A 189 7.76 -6.70 -0.62
CA VAL A 189 9.11 -6.63 -1.18
C VAL A 189 10.07 -6.38 -0.01
N PRO A 190 11.20 -7.11 0.10
CA PRO A 190 12.15 -6.89 1.19
C PRO A 190 12.54 -5.41 1.28
N SER A 191 12.55 -4.83 2.49
CA SER A 191 12.77 -3.39 2.66
C SER A 191 14.00 -2.89 1.89
N PRO A 192 14.01 -1.63 1.39
CA PRO A 192 15.10 -1.07 0.61
C PRO A 192 16.46 -1.23 1.32
N ASP A 193 16.49 -1.08 2.64
CA ASP A 193 17.70 -1.29 3.45
C ASP A 193 18.19 -2.74 3.49
N ARG A 194 17.28 -3.70 3.33
CA ARG A 194 17.60 -5.12 3.27
C ARG A 194 18.15 -5.49 1.88
N VAL A 195 17.58 -4.94 0.82
CA VAL A 195 18.11 -5.02 -0.56
C VAL A 195 19.48 -4.35 -0.64
N ARG A 196 19.63 -3.16 -0.05
CA ARG A 196 20.87 -2.38 -0.01
C ARG A 196 21.98 -3.11 0.75
N ARG A 197 21.69 -3.66 1.93
CA ARG A 197 22.64 -4.49 2.69
C ARG A 197 23.07 -5.75 1.94
N MET A 198 22.18 -6.34 1.15
CA MET A 198 22.51 -7.51 0.32
C MET A 198 23.37 -7.15 -0.90
N LEU A 199 23.12 -6.00 -1.54
CA LEU A 199 23.95 -5.49 -2.64
C LEU A 199 25.36 -5.09 -2.18
N ILE A 200 25.48 -4.52 -0.98
CA ILE A 200 26.77 -4.26 -0.32
C ILE A 200 27.54 -5.57 -0.06
N ARG A 201 26.83 -6.64 0.33
CA ARG A 201 27.41 -7.97 0.56
C ARG A 201 27.90 -8.67 -0.71
N ALA A 202 27.42 -8.24 -1.87
CA ALA A 202 27.83 -8.74 -3.19
C ALA A 202 28.99 -7.93 -3.82
N ASP A 203 29.59 -6.99 -3.07
CA ASP A 203 30.69 -6.11 -3.52
C ASP A 203 30.35 -5.32 -4.79
N MET A 204 29.09 -4.86 -4.88
CA MET A 204 28.52 -4.25 -6.07
C MET A 204 28.27 -2.76 -5.92
N GLY A 205 29.31 -1.98 -5.64
CA GLY A 205 29.25 -0.52 -5.57
C GLY A 205 28.73 0.17 -6.85
N ILE A 206 28.74 -0.53 -7.98
CA ILE A 206 28.46 0.04 -9.32
C ILE A 206 26.99 -0.16 -9.76
N ILE A 207 26.23 -1.09 -9.18
CA ILE A 207 24.84 -1.41 -9.62
C ILE A 207 23.77 -0.90 -8.65
N ILE A 208 24.18 -0.22 -7.57
CA ILE A 208 23.27 0.42 -6.62
C ILE A 208 22.43 1.50 -7.33
N GLY A 209 23.01 2.24 -8.28
CA GLY A 209 22.30 3.26 -9.04
C GLY A 209 21.14 2.74 -9.89
N ASP A 210 21.34 1.64 -10.63
CA ASP A 210 20.32 1.11 -11.55
C ASP A 210 19.19 0.35 -10.84
N ILE A 211 19.47 -0.22 -9.66
CA ILE A 211 18.45 -0.90 -8.85
C ILE A 211 17.69 0.12 -7.99
N LEU A 212 18.36 1.16 -7.49
CA LEU A 212 17.69 2.28 -6.81
C LEU A 212 16.96 3.22 -7.77
N GLN A 213 17.37 3.34 -9.05
CA GLN A 213 16.59 4.08 -10.05
C GLN A 213 15.32 3.35 -10.48
N LEU A 214 15.31 2.02 -10.39
CA LEU A 214 14.05 1.28 -10.44
C LEU A 214 13.18 1.72 -9.25
N ASP A 215 13.73 1.86 -8.04
CA ASP A 215 13.03 2.33 -6.84
C ASP A 215 12.56 3.81 -6.92
N GLU A 216 13.37 4.73 -7.44
CA GLU A 216 12.97 6.15 -7.65
C GLU A 216 11.88 6.30 -8.72
N ARG A 217 11.85 5.42 -9.73
CA ARG A 217 10.73 5.35 -10.68
C ARG A 217 9.52 4.57 -10.14
N LEU A 218 9.72 3.69 -9.16
CA LEU A 218 8.67 3.01 -8.38
C LEU A 218 8.07 3.90 -7.29
N ALA A 219 8.74 4.99 -6.95
CA ALA A 219 8.36 6.00 -5.98
C ALA A 219 7.51 7.14 -6.57
N VAL A 220 7.35 7.21 -7.89
CA VAL A 220 6.68 8.30 -8.63
C VAL A 220 5.34 7.87 -9.24
N VAL A 221 4.84 6.66 -8.93
CA VAL A 221 3.54 6.14 -9.41
C VAL A 221 2.65 5.74 -8.25
#